data_AF-A0ABD0NM80-F1
#
_entry.id   AF-A0ABD0NM80-F1
#
_cell.length_a   1.000
_cell.length_b   1.000
_cell.length_c   1.000
_cell.angle_alpha   90.00
_cell.angle_beta   90.00
_cell.angle_gamma   90.00
#
_symmetry.space_group_name_H-M   'P 1'
#
loop_
_entity.id
_entity.type
_entity.pdbx_description
1 polymer ?
#
loop_
_entity_poly.entity_id
_entity_poly.type
_entity_poly.pdbx_seq_one_letter_code
_entity_poly.pdbx_strand_id
1 'polypeptide(L)'
;MTATSSAHRYHFVNESKTWTEAQRYCRQNYTDLATIDNMEEMNRLINTVNGSYNGLAWIGLYGDVNSWRWSLEDNDFYQEGERDFRNWYHEPDNSGGNEL
;
A
#
# COMPACT_ATOMS: atom_id res chain seq x y z
N MET A 1 -2.68 -20.31 -21.47
CA MET A 1 -2.06 -18.97 -21.33
C MET A 1 -1.12 -19.05 -20.13
N THR A 2 0.18 -19.11 -20.35
CA THR A 2 1.17 -19.11 -19.25
C THR A 2 1.34 -17.69 -18.77
N ALA A 3 0.88 -17.38 -17.55
CA ALA A 3 1.24 -16.15 -16.88
C ALA A 3 2.77 -16.15 -16.72
N THR A 4 3.47 -15.34 -17.50
CA THR A 4 4.87 -15.04 -17.25
C THR A 4 4.92 -14.30 -15.92
N SER A 5 5.29 -15.00 -14.84
CA SER A 5 5.63 -14.37 -13.56
C SER A 5 6.80 -13.44 -13.83
N SER A 6 6.50 -12.14 -13.96
CA SER A 6 7.52 -11.12 -14.13
C SER A 6 8.22 -11.01 -12.79
N ALA A 7 9.44 -11.54 -12.71
CA ALA A 7 10.24 -11.47 -11.50
C ALA A 7 10.49 -10.01 -11.13
N HIS A 8 9.83 -9.51 -10.08
CA HIS A 8 10.08 -8.19 -9.53
C HIS A 8 11.57 -8.04 -9.16
N ARG A 9 12.20 -6.98 -9.65
CA ARG A 9 13.56 -6.58 -9.24
C ARG A 9 13.45 -5.53 -8.16
N TYR A 10 13.91 -5.86 -6.96
CA TYR A 10 13.90 -4.96 -5.83
C TYR A 10 15.20 -4.14 -5.76
N HIS A 11 15.09 -2.93 -5.26
CA HIS A 11 16.20 -2.02 -5.00
C HIS A 11 16.04 -1.43 -3.60
N PHE A 12 17.03 -1.64 -2.73
CA PHE A 12 17.04 -1.06 -1.40
C PHE A 12 17.66 0.34 -1.43
N VAL A 13 16.91 1.34 -0.95
CA VAL A 13 17.35 2.74 -0.87
C VAL A 13 17.54 3.10 0.60
N ASN A 14 18.79 3.29 1.01
CA ASN A 14 19.13 3.60 2.40
C ASN A 14 19.13 5.12 2.67
N GLU A 15 17.98 5.76 2.48
CA GLU A 15 17.78 7.20 2.75
C GLU A 15 16.56 7.39 3.66
N SER A 16 16.70 8.24 4.68
CA SER A 16 15.57 8.61 5.55
C SER A 16 14.62 9.55 4.81
N LYS A 17 13.37 9.11 4.60
CA LYS A 17 12.30 9.84 3.91
C LYS A 17 10.97 9.53 4.56
N THR A 18 9.99 10.45 4.48
CA THR A 18 8.58 10.11 4.74
C THR A 18 8.08 9.12 3.69
N TRP A 19 6.98 8.40 3.94
CA TRP A 19 6.41 7.45 2.98
C TRP A 19 6.13 8.11 1.62
N THR A 20 5.53 9.29 1.61
CA THR A 20 5.22 10.06 0.38
C THR A 20 6.47 10.47 -0.38
N GLU A 21 7.54 10.87 0.31
CA GLU A 21 8.81 11.21 -0.31
C GLU A 21 9.53 9.97 -0.87
N ALA A 22 9.49 8.85 -0.15
CA ALA A 22 10.04 7.59 -0.61
C ALA A 22 9.31 7.09 -1.87
N GLN A 23 7.97 7.15 -1.88
CA GLN A 23 7.16 6.82 -3.05
C GLN A 23 7.50 7.70 -4.25
N ARG A 24 7.55 9.03 -4.05
CA ARG A 24 7.91 9.96 -5.11
C ARG A 24 9.31 9.67 -5.67
N TYR A 25 10.27 9.42 -4.79
CA TYR A 25 11.64 9.09 -5.19
C TYR A 25 11.69 7.79 -6.00
N CYS A 26 11.01 6.74 -5.55
CA CYS A 26 10.96 5.46 -6.26
C CYS A 26 10.28 5.59 -7.63
N ARG A 27 9.22 6.38 -7.76
CA ARG A 27 8.57 6.66 -9.07
C ARG A 27 9.42 7.49 -10.02
N GLN A 28 10.31 8.33 -9.49
CA GLN A 28 11.21 9.17 -10.29
C GLN A 28 12.46 8.41 -10.77
N ASN A 29 12.98 7.49 -9.95
CA ASN A 29 14.25 6.80 -10.22
C ASN A 29 14.10 5.33 -10.60
N TYR A 30 12.94 4.73 -10.31
CA TYR A 30 12.60 3.32 -10.51
C TYR A 30 11.13 3.21 -10.99
N THR A 31 10.40 2.18 -10.52
CA THR A 31 8.97 1.99 -10.83
C THR A 31 8.06 2.59 -9.74
N ASP A 32 8.11 2.05 -8.52
CA ASP A 32 7.37 2.52 -7.34
C ASP A 32 7.97 1.87 -6.08
N LEU A 33 7.39 2.11 -4.89
CA LEU A 33 7.66 1.32 -3.70
C LEU A 33 7.25 -0.15 -3.92
N ALA A 34 8.00 -1.07 -3.30
CA ALA A 34 7.83 -2.50 -3.49
C ALA A 34 6.47 -3.01 -2.98
N THR A 35 5.71 -3.70 -3.83
CA THR A 35 4.58 -4.54 -3.45
C THR A 35 5.06 -5.98 -3.21
N ILE A 36 4.41 -6.70 -2.30
CA ILE A 36 4.76 -8.08 -1.96
C ILE A 36 3.49 -8.90 -2.05
N ASP A 37 3.42 -9.81 -3.01
CA ASP A 37 2.22 -10.63 -3.26
C ASP A 37 2.32 -12.03 -2.65
N ASN A 38 3.53 -12.48 -2.31
CA ASN A 38 3.78 -13.81 -1.78
C ASN A 38 5.10 -13.91 -0.98
N MET A 39 5.31 -15.05 -0.31
CA MET A 39 6.52 -15.30 0.49
C MET A 39 7.81 -15.37 -0.33
N GLU A 40 7.74 -15.79 -1.61
CA GLU A 40 8.94 -15.81 -2.46
C GLU A 40 9.44 -14.40 -2.73
N GLU A 41 8.53 -13.46 -2.99
CA GLU A 41 8.83 -12.04 -3.15
C GLU A 41 9.34 -11.40 -1.86
N MET A 42 8.74 -11.75 -0.72
CA MET A 42 9.24 -11.33 0.60
C MET A 42 10.70 -11.75 0.78
N ASN A 43 11.04 -13.00 0.47
CA ASN A 43 12.42 -13.49 0.57
C ASN A 43 13.37 -12.77 -0.38
N ARG A 44 12.94 -12.48 -1.62
CA ARG A 44 13.74 -11.70 -2.58
C ARG A 44 13.98 -10.27 -2.10
N LEU A 45 12.97 -9.64 -1.52
CA LEU A 45 13.08 -8.30 -0.93
C LEU A 45 14.06 -8.31 0.24
N ILE A 46 13.96 -9.25 1.18
CA ILE A 46 14.89 -9.41 2.31
C ILE A 46 16.33 -9.60 1.81
N ASN A 47 16.54 -10.43 0.79
CA ASN A 47 17.87 -10.66 0.20
C ASN A 47 18.46 -9.41 -0.48
N THR A 48 17.61 -8.47 -0.91
CA THR A 48 18.04 -7.20 -1.51
C THR A 48 18.48 -6.20 -0.44
N VAL A 49 17.90 -6.28 0.75
CA VAL A 49 18.34 -5.50 1.90
C VAL A 49 19.69 -6.05 2.34
N ASN A 50 20.73 -5.22 2.24
CA ASN A 50 22.08 -5.61 2.60
C ASN A 50 22.07 -6.10 4.06
N GLY A 51 22.61 -7.29 4.35
CA GLY A 51 22.43 -7.98 5.66
C GLY A 51 22.94 -7.24 6.90
N SER A 52 23.54 -6.07 6.73
CA SER A 52 23.94 -5.15 7.80
C SER A 52 22.84 -4.16 8.21
N TYR A 53 21.74 -4.05 7.46
CA TYR A 53 20.66 -3.12 7.76
C TYR A 53 19.65 -3.75 8.73
N ASN A 54 19.47 -3.12 9.90
CA ASN A 54 18.58 -3.56 10.97
C ASN A 54 17.43 -2.56 11.24
N GLY A 55 17.07 -1.74 10.26
CA GLY A 55 16.04 -0.69 10.39
C GLY A 55 14.69 -1.05 9.78
N LEU A 56 13.79 -0.06 9.76
CA LEU A 56 12.48 -0.13 9.08
C LEU A 56 12.58 0.50 7.69
N ALA A 57 12.05 -0.17 6.68
CA ALA A 57 11.98 0.32 5.30
C ALA A 57 10.53 0.52 4.85
N TRP A 58 10.28 1.56 4.06
CA TRP A 58 8.98 1.78 3.44
C TRP A 58 8.72 0.78 2.31
N ILE A 59 7.51 0.23 2.27
CA ILE A 59 6.99 -0.61 1.18
C ILE A 59 5.74 0.03 0.59
N GLY A 60 5.27 -0.49 -0.55
CA GLY A 60 4.17 0.07 -1.34
C GLY A 60 2.78 -0.17 -0.76
N LEU A 61 2.67 -0.78 0.42
CA LEU A 61 1.40 -0.93 1.11
C LEU A 61 0.88 0.45 1.51
N TYR A 62 -0.29 0.81 1.00
CA TYR A 62 -1.01 2.02 1.38
C TYR A 62 -2.45 1.64 1.77
N GLY A 63 -2.94 2.21 2.87
CA GLY A 63 -4.35 2.19 3.21
C GLY A 63 -4.99 3.48 2.71
N ASP A 64 -6.05 3.39 1.90
CA ASP A 64 -6.83 4.56 1.53
C ASP A 64 -7.90 4.83 2.60
N VAL A 65 -7.66 5.86 3.40
CA VAL A 65 -8.61 6.35 4.42
C VAL A 65 -9.90 6.88 3.79
N ASN A 66 -9.95 7.09 2.47
CA ASN A 66 -11.18 7.49 1.78
C ASN A 66 -11.97 6.31 1.20
N SER A 67 -11.47 5.08 1.30
CA SER A 67 -12.08 3.88 0.69
C SER A 67 -13.06 3.13 1.62
N TRP A 68 -13.62 3.81 2.61
CA TRP A 68 -14.64 3.22 3.49
C TRP A 68 -15.83 2.73 2.68
N ARG A 69 -16.28 1.52 2.99
CA ARG A 69 -17.43 0.89 2.34
C ARG A 69 -18.39 0.37 3.40
N TRP A 70 -19.69 0.52 3.14
CA TRP A 70 -20.71 -0.12 3.95
C TRP A 70 -20.61 -1.64 3.82
N SER A 71 -20.85 -2.37 4.90
CA SER A 71 -20.81 -3.84 4.92
C SER A 71 -21.94 -4.48 4.12
N LEU A 72 -23.02 -3.74 3.87
CA LEU A 72 -24.10 -4.17 3.01
C LEU A 72 -23.71 -3.85 1.55
N GLU A 73 -23.39 -4.89 0.79
CA GLU A 73 -22.91 -4.77 -0.60
C GLU A 73 -24.04 -4.91 -1.63
N ASP A 74 -25.29 -5.05 -1.19
CA ASP A 74 -26.44 -5.33 -2.06
C ASP A 74 -26.82 -4.10 -2.90
N ASN A 75 -26.75 -4.24 -4.23
CA ASN A 75 -27.06 -3.14 -5.16
C ASN A 75 -28.55 -2.82 -5.18
N ASP A 76 -29.39 -3.78 -4.81
CA ASP A 76 -30.85 -3.60 -4.79
C ASP A 76 -31.31 -2.82 -3.55
N PHE A 77 -30.44 -2.69 -2.53
CA PHE A 77 -30.76 -1.97 -1.30
C PHE A 77 -30.52 -0.45 -1.40
N TYR A 78 -29.54 -0.02 -2.19
CA TYR A 78 -29.14 1.38 -2.26
C TYR A 78 -29.57 2.02 -3.58
N GLN A 79 -30.15 3.22 -3.50
CA GLN A 79 -30.35 4.07 -4.66
C GLN A 79 -29.01 4.68 -5.13
N GLU A 80 -29.00 5.25 -6.33
CA GLU A 80 -27.83 5.91 -6.90
C GLU A 80 -27.29 6.99 -5.93
N GLY A 81 -26.03 6.85 -5.49
CA GLY A 81 -25.36 7.76 -4.56
C GLY A 81 -25.54 7.48 -3.07
N GLU A 82 -26.45 6.58 -2.64
CA GLU A 82 -26.66 6.29 -1.21
C GLU A 82 -25.50 5.50 -0.59
N ARG A 83 -24.79 4.70 -1.39
CA ARG A 83 -23.60 3.95 -0.99
C ARG A 83 -22.44 4.85 -0.59
N ASP A 84 -22.40 6.06 -1.16
CA ASP A 84 -21.33 7.02 -0.99
C ASP A 84 -21.71 8.11 0.04
N PHE A 85 -22.90 8.05 0.64
CA PHE A 85 -23.30 8.99 1.67
C PHE A 85 -22.34 8.92 2.87
N ARG A 86 -21.78 10.07 3.23
CA ARG A 86 -20.94 10.28 4.40
C ARG A 86 -21.42 11.56 5.10
N ASN A 87 -21.84 11.45 6.35
CA ASN A 87 -22.15 12.60 7.22
C ASN A 87 -21.34 12.49 8.52
N TRP A 88 -20.05 12.28 8.35
CA TRP A 88 -19.10 12.14 9.43
C TRP A 88 -18.38 13.48 9.62
N TYR A 89 -18.31 13.95 10.85
CA TYR A 89 -17.59 15.18 11.17
C TYR A 89 -16.19 14.83 11.66
N HIS A 90 -15.17 15.15 10.87
CA HIS A 90 -13.75 14.88 11.16
C HIS A 90 -13.39 13.39 11.30
N GLU A 91 -14.27 12.51 10.85
CA GLU A 91 -14.10 11.07 10.94
C GLU A 91 -14.44 10.42 9.59
N PRO A 92 -14.00 9.19 9.33
CA PRO A 92 -12.84 8.56 9.97
C PRO A 92 -11.55 9.25 9.52
N ASP A 93 -10.62 9.50 10.45
CA ASP A 93 -9.33 10.17 10.16
C ASP A 93 -8.13 9.22 10.18
N ASN A 94 -8.38 7.95 10.51
CA ASN A 94 -7.39 6.89 10.70
C ASN A 94 -6.31 7.28 11.73
N SER A 95 -6.71 7.93 12.82
CA SER A 95 -5.81 8.35 13.89
C SER A 95 -5.01 7.18 14.44
N GLY A 96 -3.68 7.29 14.34
CA GLY A 96 -2.75 6.25 14.78
C GLY A 96 -2.83 4.93 14.02
N GLY A 97 -3.55 4.85 12.89
CA GLY A 97 -3.65 3.64 12.08
C GLY A 97 -4.56 2.54 12.65
N ASN A 98 -5.47 2.89 13.57
CA ASN A 98 -6.27 1.91 14.32
C ASN A 98 -7.77 1.90 13.96
N GLU A 99 -8.18 2.64 12.94
CA GLU A 99 -9.58 2.70 12.50
C GLU A 99 -9.78 1.75 11.31
N LEU A 100 -10.79 0.87 11.41
CA LEU A 100 -11.10 -0.21 10.47
C LEU A 100 -12.48 -0.05 9.86
#